data_AF-A0A940SPK1-F1
#
_entry.id   AF-A0A940SPK1-F1
#
_cell.length_a   1.000
_cell.length_b   1.000
_cell.length_c   1.000
_cell.angle_alpha   90.00
_cell.angle_beta   90.00
_cell.angle_gamma   90.00
#
_symmetry.space_group_name_H-M   'P 1'
#
loop_
_entity.id
_entity.type
_entity.pdbx_description
1 polymer ?
#
loop_
_entity_poly.entity_id
_entity_poly.type
_entity_poly.pdbx_seq_one_letter_code
_entity_poly.pdbx_strand_id
1 'polypeptide(L)'
;MDGIRYREQTVQLQKGDILYLFTDGITEAMNKAEDLYGEDKLQSILSFGEKYPEPTTENGTAESVCKLVSDDLAAFTDGAEQSDDITMLCIRYMGGE
;
A
#
# COMPACT_ATOMS: atom_id res chain seq x y z
N MET A 1 0.65 -3.37 29.33
CA MET A 1 -0.67 -3.45 28.67
C MET A 1 -1.33 -4.75 29.08
N ASP A 2 -1.88 -4.82 30.29
CA ASP A 2 -2.67 -5.98 30.72
C ASP A 2 -4.15 -5.68 30.51
N GLY A 3 -4.88 -6.66 29.96
CA GLY A 3 -6.34 -6.57 29.78
C GLY A 3 -6.84 -6.04 28.44
N ILE A 4 -5.95 -5.66 27.51
CA ILE A 4 -6.35 -5.32 26.14
C ILE A 4 -6.60 -6.62 25.37
N ARG A 5 -7.84 -6.83 24.91
CA ARG A 5 -8.20 -7.95 24.03
C ARG A 5 -8.14 -7.48 22.59
N TYR A 6 -7.19 -8.03 21.83
CA TYR A 6 -7.14 -7.83 20.39
C TYR A 6 -8.17 -8.72 19.69
N ARG A 7 -8.71 -8.23 18.58
CA ARG A 7 -9.53 -9.04 17.68
C ARG A 7 -8.61 -9.67 16.65
N GLU A 8 -8.79 -10.96 16.44
CA GLU A 8 -8.09 -11.70 15.39
C GLU A 8 -9.01 -11.82 14.18
N GLN A 9 -8.41 -11.79 12.99
CA GLN A 9 -9.08 -12.08 11.74
C GLN A 9 -8.23 -13.06 10.95
N THR A 10 -8.90 -13.93 10.20
CA THR A 10 -8.26 -14.90 9.31
C THR A 10 -8.82 -14.72 7.91
N VAL A 11 -7.94 -14.65 6.92
CA VAL A 11 -8.28 -14.56 5.51
C VAL A 11 -7.53 -15.66 4.77
N GLN A 12 -8.22 -16.36 3.87
CA GLN A 12 -7.62 -17.39 3.02
C GLN A 12 -7.15 -16.75 1.71
N LEU A 13 -5.83 -16.70 1.50
CA LEU A 13 -5.25 -16.21 0.25
C LEU A 13 -5.30 -17.29 -0.84
N GLN A 14 -5.54 -16.85 -2.08
CA GLN A 14 -5.41 -17.61 -3.31
C GLN A 14 -4.10 -17.28 -4.02
N LYS A 15 -3.60 -18.20 -4.84
CA LYS A 15 -2.39 -17.97 -5.63
C LYS A 15 -2.58 -16.73 -6.51
N GLY A 16 -1.67 -15.78 -6.37
CA GLY A 16 -1.70 -14.49 -7.05
C GLY A 16 -2.11 -13.34 -6.14
N ASP A 17 -2.81 -13.61 -5.03
CA ASP A 17 -3.27 -12.58 -4.10
C ASP A 17 -2.11 -11.78 -3.52
N ILE A 18 -2.40 -10.50 -3.26
CA ILE A 18 -1.48 -9.54 -2.69
C ILE A 18 -2.05 -9.05 -1.35
N LEU A 19 -1.23 -9.13 -0.31
CA LEU A 19 -1.45 -8.48 0.97
C LEU A 19 -0.53 -7.26 1.05
N TYR A 20 -1.13 -6.07 1.11
CA TYR A 20 -0.43 -4.81 1.29
C TYR A 20 -0.68 -4.28 2.70
N LEU A 21 0.39 -3.99 3.43
CA LEU A 21 0.40 -3.51 4.81
C LEU A 21 1.15 -2.19 4.84
N PHE A 22 0.63 -1.21 5.57
CA PHE A 22 1.22 0.12 5.64
C PHE A 22 0.99 0.76 7.01
N THR A 23 1.78 1.80 7.29
CA THR A 23 1.54 2.74 8.40
C THR A 23 0.83 3.99 7.90
N ASP A 24 0.15 4.68 8.82
CA ASP A 24 -0.57 5.93 8.58
C ASP A 24 0.28 7.05 7.98
N GLY A 25 1.61 7.04 8.14
CA GLY A 25 2.51 7.95 7.43
C GLY A 25 2.35 8.00 5.91
N ILE A 26 1.75 6.97 5.26
CA ILE A 26 1.32 7.06 3.85
C ILE A 26 0.07 7.94 3.70
N THR A 27 -0.99 7.63 4.43
CA THR A 27 -2.28 8.31 4.31
C THR A 27 -2.23 9.74 4.84
N GLU A 28 -1.33 10.02 5.78
CA GLU A 28 -1.11 11.32 6.40
C GLU A 28 -0.03 12.16 5.70
N ALA A 29 0.61 11.63 4.66
CA ALA A 29 1.56 12.40 3.85
C ALA A 29 0.86 13.62 3.23
N MET A 30 1.49 14.79 3.34
CA MET A 30 0.95 16.05 2.84
C MET A 30 1.66 16.50 1.57
N ASN A 31 0.90 17.13 0.68
CA ASN A 31 1.47 17.92 -0.40
C ASN A 31 1.83 19.35 0.09
N LYS A 32 2.37 20.18 -0.81
CA LYS A 32 2.71 21.59 -0.50
C LYS A 32 1.50 22.47 -0.14
N ALA A 33 0.29 22.04 -0.45
CA ALA A 33 -0.95 22.72 -0.11
C ALA A 33 -1.55 22.22 1.22
N GLU A 34 -0.82 21.36 1.95
CA GLU A 34 -1.25 20.72 3.19
C GLU A 34 -2.46 19.75 3.00
N ASP A 35 -2.73 19.32 1.76
CA ASP A 35 -3.72 18.28 1.51
C ASP A 35 -3.12 16.91 1.85
N LEU A 36 -3.89 16.06 2.53
CA LEU A 36 -3.53 14.67 2.82
C LEU A 36 -3.62 13.79 1.57
N TYR A 37 -2.72 12.81 1.46
CA TYR A 37 -2.80 11.77 0.43
C TYR A 37 -4.09 10.97 0.56
N GLY A 38 -4.39 10.51 1.78
CA GLY A 38 -5.64 9.85 2.15
C GLY A 38 -5.80 8.41 1.64
N GLU A 39 -6.74 7.70 2.23
CA GLU A 39 -7.04 6.30 1.89
C GLU A 39 -7.61 6.15 0.48
N ASP A 40 -8.42 7.09 0.00
CA ASP A 40 -9.06 7.01 -1.31
C ASP A 40 -8.04 6.96 -2.45
N LYS A 41 -6.95 7.75 -2.36
CA LYS A 41 -5.87 7.71 -3.34
C LYS A 41 -5.13 6.38 -3.28
N LEU A 42 -4.78 5.93 -2.08
CA LEU A 42 -4.11 4.65 -1.88
C LEU A 42 -4.94 3.48 -2.45
N GLN A 43 -6.23 3.44 -2.15
CA GLN A 43 -7.15 2.44 -2.69
C GLN A 43 -7.25 2.53 -4.21
N SER A 44 -7.29 3.72 -4.79
CA SER A 44 -7.33 3.88 -6.25
C SER A 44 -6.08 3.33 -6.95
N ILE A 45 -4.91 3.46 -6.31
CA ILE A 45 -3.65 2.91 -6.82
C ILE A 45 -3.57 1.39 -6.67
N LEU A 46 -4.06 0.86 -5.55
CA LEU A 46 -4.06 -0.58 -5.25
C LEU A 46 -5.19 -1.35 -5.94
N SER A 47 -6.20 -0.65 -6.46
CA SER A 47 -7.28 -1.24 -7.26
C SER A 47 -6.76 -1.53 -8.68
N PHE A 48 -5.99 -2.61 -8.81
CA PHE A 48 -5.54 -3.15 -10.09
C PHE A 48 -6.74 -3.31 -11.04
N GLY A 49 -6.61 -2.87 -12.30
CA GLY A 49 -7.72 -2.86 -13.27
C GLY A 49 -7.83 -1.55 -14.08
N GLU A 50 -8.20 -0.44 -13.45
CA GLU A 50 -8.54 0.80 -14.19
C GLU A 50 -7.32 1.55 -14.74
N LYS A 51 -6.24 1.62 -13.95
CA LYS A 51 -5.05 2.42 -14.27
C LYS A 51 -3.77 1.58 -14.35
N TYR A 52 -3.74 0.43 -13.68
CA TYR A 52 -2.61 -0.50 -13.65
C TYR A 52 -3.08 -1.90 -14.06
N PRO A 53 -2.35 -2.58 -14.97
CA PRO A 53 -2.71 -3.91 -15.39
C PRO A 53 -2.66 -4.88 -14.20
N GLU A 54 -3.48 -5.94 -14.29
CA GLU A 54 -3.47 -7.03 -13.31
C GLU A 54 -2.04 -7.54 -13.04
N PRO A 55 -1.70 -7.88 -11.78
CA PRO A 55 -0.37 -8.30 -11.40
C PRO A 55 0.08 -9.56 -12.16
N THR A 56 0.90 -9.42 -13.20
CA THR A 56 1.53 -10.58 -13.89
C THR A 56 2.81 -11.02 -13.16
N THR A 57 3.46 -12.09 -13.63
CA THR A 57 4.81 -12.47 -13.16
C THR A 57 5.87 -11.40 -13.43
N GLU A 58 5.64 -10.51 -14.39
CA GLU A 58 6.61 -9.48 -14.80
C GLU A 58 6.32 -8.12 -14.16
N ASN A 59 5.04 -7.74 -13.99
CA ASN A 59 4.65 -6.39 -13.53
C ASN A 59 3.92 -6.38 -12.18
N GLY A 60 3.67 -7.56 -11.61
CA GLY A 60 2.89 -7.75 -10.38
C GLY A 60 3.67 -8.30 -9.20
N THR A 61 4.98 -8.10 -9.16
CA THR A 61 5.79 -8.57 -8.02
C THR A 61 5.45 -7.74 -6.78
N ALA A 62 5.74 -8.26 -5.58
CA ALA A 62 5.54 -7.48 -4.36
C ALA A 62 6.33 -6.16 -4.39
N GLU A 63 7.51 -6.17 -4.98
CA GLU A 63 8.34 -4.99 -5.17
C GLU A 63 7.70 -3.96 -6.11
N SER A 64 7.10 -4.39 -7.23
CA SER A 64 6.48 -3.45 -8.16
C SER A 64 5.29 -2.72 -7.55
N VAL A 65 4.55 -3.37 -6.65
CA VAL A 65 3.44 -2.74 -5.91
C VAL A 65 3.96 -1.69 -4.93
N CYS A 66 4.99 -2.00 -4.14
CA CYS A 66 5.60 -1.00 -3.26
C CYS A 66 6.16 0.18 -4.07
N LYS A 67 6.84 -0.09 -5.18
CA LYS A 67 7.36 0.95 -6.06
C LYS A 67 6.25 1.83 -6.63
N LEU A 68 5.14 1.22 -7.05
CA LEU A 68 4.00 1.95 -7.59
C LEU A 68 3.44 2.97 -6.59
N VAL A 69 3.18 2.52 -5.35
CA VAL A 69 2.68 3.42 -4.28
C VAL A 69 3.74 4.48 -3.94
N SER A 70 5.01 4.10 -3.84
CA SER A 70 6.10 5.04 -3.56
C SER A 70 6.24 6.14 -4.62
N ASP A 71 6.11 5.78 -5.91
CA ASP A 71 6.22 6.74 -7.01
C ASP A 71 5.02 7.71 -7.03
N ASP A 72 3.80 7.19 -6.79
CA ASP A 72 2.59 8.03 -6.72
C ASP A 72 2.60 8.96 -5.51
N LEU A 73 3.05 8.47 -4.36
CA LEU A 73 3.22 9.27 -3.14
C LEU A 73 4.24 10.40 -3.36
N ALA A 74 5.40 10.09 -3.96
CA ALA A 74 6.42 11.09 -4.29
C ALA A 74 5.90 12.16 -5.27
N ALA A 75 5.09 11.75 -6.25
CA ALA A 75 4.45 12.67 -7.19
C ALA A 75 3.41 13.57 -6.50
N PHE A 76 2.66 13.02 -5.54
CA PHE A 76 1.67 13.78 -4.77
C PHE A 76 2.30 14.80 -3.83
N THR A 77 3.33 14.39 -3.08
CA THR A 77 3.97 15.28 -2.10
C THR A 77 4.76 16.40 -2.77
N ASP A 78 5.24 16.19 -4.01
CA ASP A 78 5.96 17.17 -4.82
C ASP A 78 7.18 17.77 -4.07
N GLY A 79 7.83 16.96 -3.23
CA GLY A 79 8.96 17.41 -2.41
C GLY A 79 8.56 18.25 -1.19
N ALA A 80 7.31 18.19 -0.76
CA ALA A 80 6.92 18.61 0.59
C ALA A 80 7.69 17.81 1.65
N GLU A 81 7.86 18.42 2.84
CA GLU A 81 8.51 17.75 3.95
C GLU A 81 7.67 16.57 4.44
N GLN A 82 8.34 15.47 4.76
CA GLN A 82 7.68 14.29 5.28
C GLN A 82 7.12 14.58 6.68
N SER A 83 5.84 14.33 6.88
CA SER A 83 5.12 14.59 8.13
C SER A 83 5.29 13.49 9.18
N ASP A 84 5.47 12.23 8.76
CA ASP A 84 5.63 11.06 9.63
C ASP A 84 6.35 9.90 8.93
N ASP A 85 6.76 8.85 9.67
CA ASP A 85 7.47 7.68 9.15
C ASP A 85 6.61 6.84 8.18
N ILE A 86 7.11 6.68 6.95
CA ILE A 86 6.45 5.88 5.91
C ILE A 86 6.99 4.45 5.94
N THR A 87 6.11 3.48 6.18
CA THR A 87 6.42 2.05 6.08
C THR A 87 5.39 1.35 5.19
N MET A 88 5.88 0.50 4.29
CA MET A 88 5.07 -0.35 3.42
C MET A 88 5.66 -1.77 3.32
N LEU A 89 4.80 -2.77 3.35
CA LEU A 89 5.13 -4.18 3.15
C LEU A 89 4.12 -4.80 2.19
N CYS A 90 4.62 -5.36 1.10
CA CYS A 90 3.82 -6.12 0.17
C CYS A 90 4.22 -7.59 0.20
N ILE A 91 3.22 -8.47 0.25
CA ILE A 91 3.38 -9.92 0.19
C ILE A 91 2.52 -10.43 -0.96
N ARG A 92 3.13 -11.17 -1.89
CA ARG A 92 2.39 -11.88 -2.94
C ARG A 92 2.38 -13.37 -2.63
N TYR A 93 1.20 -13.96 -2.51
CA TYR A 93 1.07 -15.38 -2.24
C TYR A 93 1.15 -16.18 -3.56
N MET A 94 2.14 -17.06 -3.68
CA MET A 94 2.38 -17.83 -4.90
C MET A 94 1.82 -19.27 -4.85
N GLY A 95 1.12 -19.63 -3.78
CA GLY A 95 0.69 -21.01 -3.52
C GLY A 95 1.79 -21.84 -2.84
N GLY A 96 1.40 -23.02 -2.32
CA GLY A 96 2.33 -24.12 -2.06
C GLY A 96 2.41 -25.04 -3.27
N GLU A 97 3.47 -25.86 -3.33
CA GLU A 97 3.54 -27.02 -4.25
C GLU A 97 2.54 -28.11 -3.83
#